data_AF-A0A533N8H7-F1
#
_entry.id   AF-A0A533N8H7-F1
#
_cell.length_a   1.000
_cell.length_b   1.000
_cell.length_c   1.000
_cell.angle_alpha   90.00
_cell.angle_beta   90.00
_cell.angle_gamma   90.00
#
_symmetry.space_group_name_H-M   'P 1'
#
loop_
_entity.id
_entity.type
_entity.pdbx_description
1 polymer ?
#
loop_
_entity_poly.entity_id
_entity_poly.type
_entity_poly.pdbx_seq_one_letter_code
_entity_poly.pdbx_strand_id
1 'polypeptide(L)'
;MYVIVSYDISDDTLRKNIANLLEDNGKRVQYSVFECHLDAKRLEGLIVELDRFVEDNDSIRIYQICEACLKKMVMLGRCESLQEPDFYIV
;
A
#
# COMPACT_ATOMS: atom_id res chain seq x y z
N MET A 1 11.10 5.28 -1.33
CA MET A 1 10.93 4.46 -0.10
C MET A 1 9.81 3.47 -0.31
N TYR A 2 9.98 2.23 0.14
CA TYR A 2 8.92 1.22 0.07
C TYR A 2 7.98 1.34 1.26
N VAL A 3 6.69 1.39 0.97
CA VAL A 3 5.63 1.53 1.97
C VAL A 3 4.59 0.44 1.75
N ILE A 4 4.26 -0.29 2.81
CA ILE A 4 3.12 -1.20 2.83
C ILE A 4 1.97 -0.52 3.55
N VAL A 5 0.82 -0.43 2.89
CA VAL A 5 -0.42 0.04 3.51
C VAL A 5 -1.36 -1.14 3.63
N SER A 6 -1.83 -1.40 4.84
CA SER A 6 -2.82 -2.42 5.15
C SER A 6 -4.00 -1.77 5.84
N TYR A 7 -5.22 -2.14 5.46
CA TYR A 7 -6.42 -1.61 6.11
C TYR A 7 -7.39 -2.72 6.51
N ASP A 8 -8.21 -2.39 7.51
CA ASP A 8 -9.39 -3.12 7.92
C ASP A 8 -10.52 -2.09 8.05
N ILE A 9 -11.41 -2.06 7.06
CA ILE A 9 -12.44 -1.02 6.91
C ILE A 9 -13.78 -1.71 6.70
N SER A 10 -14.74 -1.38 7.55
CA SER A 10 -16.06 -2.02 7.57
C SER A 10 -16.99 -1.48 6.50
N ASP A 11 -16.95 -0.16 6.24
CA ASP A 11 -17.82 0.47 5.24
C ASP A 11 -17.30 0.25 3.82
N ASP A 12 -18.16 -0.31 2.96
CA ASP A 12 -17.81 -0.65 1.58
C ASP A 12 -17.50 0.58 0.71
N THR A 13 -18.13 1.73 1.00
CA THR A 13 -17.94 2.98 0.25
C THR A 13 -16.60 3.60 0.62
N LEU A 14 -16.28 3.71 1.91
CA LEU A 14 -14.99 4.17 2.42
C LEU A 14 -13.87 3.27 1.93
N ARG A 15 -14.05 1.95 2.01
CA ARG A 15 -13.08 0.97 1.51
C ARG A 15 -12.78 1.17 0.02
N LYS A 16 -13.80 1.46 -0.79
CA LYS A 16 -13.62 1.74 -2.22
C LYS A 16 -12.87 3.06 -2.45
N ASN A 17 -13.20 4.11 -1.70
CA ASN A 17 -12.52 5.41 -1.81
C ASN A 17 -11.04 5.31 -1.43
N ILE A 18 -10.74 4.62 -0.32
CA ILE A 18 -9.36 4.37 0.13
C ILE A 18 -8.60 3.50 -0.87
N ALA A 19 -9.24 2.45 -1.41
CA ALA A 19 -8.62 1.63 -2.44
C ALA A 19 -8.24 2.46 -3.68
N ASN A 20 -9.15 3.29 -4.19
CA ASN A 20 -8.86 4.16 -5.34
C ASN A 20 -7.69 5.13 -5.04
N LEU A 21 -7.69 5.75 -3.85
CA LEU A 21 -6.61 6.64 -3.44
C LEU A 21 -5.25 5.92 -3.38
N LEU A 22 -5.23 4.68 -2.88
CA LEU A 22 -4.00 3.89 -2.79
C LEU A 22 -3.55 3.33 -4.16
N GLU A 23 -4.47 3.07 -5.09
CA GLU A 23 -4.15 2.66 -6.47
C GLU A 23 -3.44 3.77 -7.26
N ASP A 24 -3.69 5.05 -6.94
CA ASP A 24 -2.96 6.18 -7.53
C ASP A 24 -1.50 6.30 -7.01
N ASN A 25 -1.21 5.67 -5.87
CA ASN A 25 0.06 5.80 -5.15
C ASN A 25 0.86 4.48 -5.08
N GLY A 26 0.31 3.38 -5.56
CA GLY A 26 0.91 2.05 -5.45
C GLY A 26 0.12 0.96 -6.15
N LYS A 27 0.50 -0.29 -5.89
CA LYS A 27 -0.15 -1.48 -6.43
C LYS A 27 -0.92 -2.20 -5.33
N ARG A 28 -2.17 -2.57 -5.63
CA ARG A 28 -2.95 -3.47 -4.80
C ARG A 28 -2.43 -4.89 -4.94
N VAL A 29 -1.93 -5.47 -3.86
CA VAL A 29 -1.31 -6.81 -3.85
C VAL A 29 -2.17 -7.87 -3.14
N GLN A 30 -3.06 -7.43 -2.25
CA GLN A 30 -4.13 -8.24 -1.68
C GLN A 30 -5.40 -7.39 -1.58
N TYR A 31 -6.50 -8.00 -1.12
CA TYR A 31 -7.78 -7.31 -1.01
C TYR A 31 -7.70 -6.01 -0.21
N SER A 32 -6.92 -5.97 0.86
CA SER A 32 -6.74 -4.82 1.74
C SER A 32 -5.27 -4.47 2.00
N VAL A 33 -4.38 -4.82 1.08
CA VAL A 33 -2.94 -4.55 1.20
C VAL A 33 -2.39 -3.97 -0.09
N PHE A 34 -1.62 -2.90 0.05
CA PHE A 34 -1.04 -2.10 -1.02
C PHE A 34 0.46 -1.93 -0.83
N GLU A 35 1.21 -2.08 -1.91
CA GLU A 35 2.63 -1.80 -2.01
C GLU A 35 2.83 -0.48 -2.74
N CYS A 36 3.42 0.51 -2.06
CA CYS A 36 3.64 1.86 -2.60
C CYS A 36 5.14 2.18 -2.66
N HIS A 37 5.55 2.90 -3.70
CA HIS A 37 6.89 3.50 -3.78
C HIS A 37 6.77 5.03 -3.70
N LEU A 38 6.95 5.57 -2.48
CA LEU A 38 6.73 6.98 -2.20
C LEU A 38 8.00 7.66 -1.68
N ASP A 39 8.10 8.97 -1.88
CA ASP A 39 9.01 9.82 -1.11
C ASP A 39 8.35 10.27 0.22
N ALA A 40 9.12 10.90 1.11
CA ALA A 40 8.63 11.31 2.43
C ALA A 40 7.46 12.30 2.35
N LYS A 41 7.51 13.24 1.41
CA LYS A 41 6.48 14.28 1.26
C LYS A 41 5.16 13.68 0.77
N ARG A 42 5.23 12.75 -0.20
CA ARG A 42 4.06 12.01 -0.68
C ARG A 42 3.47 11.12 0.40
N LEU A 43 4.32 10.48 1.20
CA LEU A 43 3.84 9.67 2.33
C LEU A 43 3.10 10.52 3.37
N GLU A 44 3.66 11.68 3.74
CA GLU A 44 2.99 12.60 4.67
C GLU A 44 1.62 13.06 4.14
N GLY A 45 1.55 13.44 2.85
CA GLY A 45 0.29 13.79 2.21
C GLY A 45 -0.72 12.64 2.23
N LEU A 46 -0.28 11.43 1.89
CA LEU A 46 -1.13 10.24 1.90
C LEU A 46 -1.66 9.94 3.31
N ILE A 47 -0.84 10.08 4.35
CA ILE A 47 -1.27 9.90 5.74
C ILE A 47 -2.39 10.89 6.08
N VAL A 48 -2.22 12.17 5.74
CA VAL A 48 -3.23 13.21 5.99
C VAL A 48 -4.53 12.92 5.24
N GLU A 49 -4.46 12.43 4.00
CA GLU A 49 -5.65 12.07 3.23
C GLU A 49 -6.36 10.84 3.81
N LEU A 50 -5.62 9.80 4.19
CA LEU A 50 -6.18 8.58 4.79
C LEU A 50 -6.84 8.85 6.14
N ASP A 51 -6.24 9.69 6.98
CA ASP A 51 -6.76 10.06 8.31
C ASP A 51 -8.18 10.64 8.25
N ARG A 52 -8.52 11.33 7.14
CA ARG A 52 -9.86 11.91 6.93
C ARG A 52 -10.96 10.88 6.68
N PHE A 53 -10.59 9.64 6.39
CA PHE A 53 -11.53 8.57 6.10
C PHE A 53 -11.70 7.56 7.24
N VAL A 54 -10.85 7.60 8.27
CA VAL A 54 -10.88 6.61 9.35
C VAL A 54 -11.97 6.95 10.37
N GLU A 55 -12.87 6.00 10.61
CA GLU A 55 -13.85 6.03 11.69
C GLU A 55 -13.41 5.16 12.88
N ASP A 56 -14.10 5.26 14.03
CA ASP A 56 -13.71 4.63 15.30
C ASP A 56 -13.47 3.10 15.24
N ASN A 57 -14.12 2.40 14.30
CA ASN A 57 -14.01 0.95 14.14
C ASN A 57 -13.08 0.50 13.00
N ASP A 58 -12.49 1.44 12.26
CA ASP A 58 -11.61 1.14 11.15
C ASP A 58 -10.14 1.22 11.59
N SER A 59 -9.26 0.51 10.88
CA SER A 59 -7.83 0.60 11.14
C SER A 59 -7.01 0.63 9.86
N ILE A 60 -6.03 1.53 9.82
CA ILE A 60 -5.04 1.61 8.74
C ILE A 60 -3.66 1.47 9.38
N ARG A 61 -2.82 0.61 8.81
CA ARG A 61 -1.43 0.39 9.22
C ARG A 61 -0.51 0.70 8.06
N ILE A 62 0.53 1.48 8.35
CA ILE A 62 1.51 1.94 7.37
C ILE A 62 2.89 1.48 7.84
N TYR A 63 3.57 0.69 7.02
CA TYR A 63 4.90 0.18 7.30
C TYR A 63 5.90 0.73 6.28
N GLN A 64 6.83 1.54 6.73
CA GLN A 64 8.00 1.91 5.94
C GLN A 64 9.01 0.76 6.01
N ILE A 65 9.34 0.17 4.88
CA ILE A 65 10.28 -0.95 4.81
C ILE A 65 11.49 -0.59 3.95
N CYS A 66 12.64 -1.16 4.30
CA CYS A 66 13.84 -1.02 3.50
C CYS A 66 13.93 -2.12 2.43
N GLU A 67 14.80 -1.93 1.45
CA GLU A 67 15.04 -2.91 0.38
C GLU A 67 15.44 -4.30 0.93
N ALA A 68 16.20 -4.35 2.02
CA ALA A 68 16.57 -5.60 2.68
C ALA A 68 15.38 -6.31 3.34
N CYS A 69 14.35 -5.59 3.78
CA CYS A 69 13.10 -6.19 4.25
C CYS A 69 12.27 -6.73 3.09
N LEU A 70 12.24 -6.02 1.96
CA LEU A 70 11.54 -6.46 0.74
C LEU A 70 12.08 -7.80 0.23
N LYS A 71 13.41 -7.98 0.23
CA LYS A 71 14.07 -9.25 -0.17
C LYS A 71 13.75 -10.45 0.75
N LYS A 72 13.21 -10.21 1.94
CA LYS A 72 12.81 -11.24 2.90
C LYS A 72 11.32 -11.58 2.80
N MET A 73 10.58 -10.93 1.89
CA MET A 73 9.17 -11.20 1.68
C MET A 73 8.97 -12.64 1.20
N VAL A 74 8.05 -13.34 1.85
CA VAL A 74 7.62 -14.68 1.45
C VAL A 74 6.19 -14.58 0.94
N MET A 75 5.97 -15.03 -0.28
CA MET A 75 4.66 -15.04 -0.93
C MET A 75 4.14 -16.48 -1.02
N LEU A 76 2.90 -16.70 -0.58
CA LEU A 76 2.24 -18.01 -0.62
C LEU A 76 0.88 -17.86 -1.29
N GLY A 77 0.54 -18.78 -2.21
CA GLY A 77 -0.72 -18.73 -2.96
C GLY A 77 -0.68 -17.77 -4.15
N ARG A 78 -1.83 -17.17 -4.48
CA ARG A 78 -1.92 -16.22 -5.60
C ARG A 78 -1.43 -14.85 -5.14
N CYS A 79 -0.24 -14.46 -5.56
CA CYS A 79 0.36 -13.18 -5.25
C CYS A 79 0.70 -12.41 -6.54
N GLU A 80 0.35 -11.13 -6.56
CA GLU A 80 0.79 -10.19 -7.59
C GLU A 80 1.68 -9.15 -6.90
N SER A 81 3.00 -9.28 -6.97
CA SER A 81 3.89 -8.26 -6.39
C SER A 81 4.29 -7.21 -7.42
N LEU A 82 4.79 -6.06 -6.95
CA LEU A 82 5.63 -5.15 -7.74
C LEU A 82 6.99 -5.81 -7.94
N GLN A 83 7.11 -6.76 -8.88
CA GLN A 83 8.44 -7.02 -9.46
C GLN A 83 8.72 -5.86 -10.41
N GLU A 84 9.70 -5.00 -10.08
CA GLU A 84 10.34 -4.20 -11.12
C GLU A 84 10.90 -5.18 -12.15
N PRO A 85 10.64 -4.99 -13.46
CA PRO A 85 11.21 -5.87 -14.46
C PRO A 85 12.75 -5.79 -14.40
N ASP A 86 13.40 -6.94 -14.18
CA ASP A 86 14.86 -7.14 -14.13
C ASP A 86 15.56 -6.95 -15.50
N PHE A 87 15.00 -6.15 -16.40
CA PHE A 87 15.49 -6.05 -17.77
C PHE A 87 15.39 -4.63 -18.32
N TYR A 88 16.55 -4.04 -18.55
CA TYR A 88 16.74 -3.02 -19.57
C TYR A 88 16.96 -3.74 -20.90
N ILE A 89 16.01 -3.63 -21.83
CA ILE A 89 16.25 -4.01 -23.21
C ILE A 89 17.16 -2.93 -23.80
N VAL A 90 18.42 -3.29 -24.07
CA VAL A 90 19.38 -2.49 -24.86
C VAL A 90 19.31 -2.94 -26.31
#